data_AF-A0A1V5KPA5-F1
#
_entry.id   AF-A0A1V5KPA5-F1
#
_cell.length_a   1.000
_cell.length_b   1.000
_cell.length_c   1.000
_cell.angle_alpha   90.00
_cell.angle_beta   90.00
_cell.angle_gamma   90.00
#
_symmetry.space_group_name_H-M   'P 1'
#
loop_
_entity.id
_entity.type
_entity.pdbx_description
1 polymer ?
#
loop_
_entity_poly.entity_id
_entity_poly.type
_entity_poly.pdbx_seq_one_letter_code
_entity_poly.pdbx_strand_id
1 'polypeptide(L)' 'MLALLSLTAHHDGFVTRAWKGHDWDVMDRLHKKGWIDDPKGKAKSVVFTEEGLKRSQELFRLMFEEE' A
#
# COMPACT_ATOMS: atom_id res chain seq x y z
N MET A 1 -5.79 7.05 -1.61
CA MET A 1 -4.66 6.33 -2.23
C MET A 1 -4.41 4.96 -1.62
N LEU A 2 -4.33 4.80 -0.29
CA LEU A 2 -4.01 3.50 0.33
C LEU A 2 -4.91 2.34 -0.17
N ALA A 3 -6.22 2.56 -0.30
CA ALA A 3 -7.14 1.57 -0.88
C ALA A 3 -6.85 1.22 -2.35
N LEU A 4 -6.45 2.20 -3.17
CA LEU A 4 -6.10 1.91 -4.56
C LEU A 4 -4.76 1.16 -4.66
N LEU A 5 -3.85 1.40 -3.71
CA LEU A 5 -2.57 0.69 -3.64
C LEU A 5 -2.79 -0.82 -3.45
N SER A 6 -3.86 -1.23 -2.74
CA SER A 6 -4.18 -2.65 -2.52
C SER A 6 -4.55 -3.40 -3.79
N LEU A 7 -5.02 -2.72 -4.84
CA LEU A 7 -5.29 -3.34 -6.15
C LEU A 7 -4.03 -3.91 -6.81
N THR A 8 -2.87 -3.38 -6.44
CA THR A 8 -1.57 -3.85 -6.94
C THR A 8 -0.83 -4.74 -5.94
N ALA A 9 -1.48 -5.07 -4.82
CA ALA A 9 -0.89 -5.89 -3.78
C ALA A 9 -0.75 -7.34 -4.26
N HIS A 10 0.44 -7.90 -4.08
CA HIS A 10 0.75 -9.29 -4.36
C HIS A 10 1.64 -9.85 -3.25
N HIS A 11 1.46 -11.14 -2.96
CA HIS A 11 2.30 -11.84 -1.99
C HIS A 11 3.62 -12.24 -2.64
N ASP A 12 4.71 -11.94 -1.95
CA ASP A 12 6.08 -12.27 -2.34
C ASP A 12 6.75 -12.92 -1.11
N GLY A 13 6.66 -14.25 -1.03
CA GLY A 13 7.07 -15.00 0.15
C GLY A 13 6.25 -14.64 1.39
N PHE A 14 6.92 -14.13 2.43
CA PHE A 14 6.31 -13.75 3.71
C PHE A 14 5.83 -12.29 3.75
N VAL A 15 6.00 -11.52 2.68
CA VAL A 15 5.62 -10.10 2.64
C VAL A 15 4.59 -9.83 1.56
N THR A 16 3.79 -8.79 1.75
CA THR A 16 2.90 -8.26 0.70
C THR A 16 3.50 -7.00 0.11
N ARG A 17 3.63 -6.96 -1.21
CA ARG A 17 4.21 -5.83 -1.94
C ARG A 17 3.19 -5.20 -2.87
N ALA A 18 3.31 -3.90 -3.12
CA ALA A 18 2.52 -3.19 -4.13
C ALA A 18 3.41 -2.32 -5.02
N TRP A 19 2.96 -2.04 -6.24
CA TRP A 19 3.67 -1.15 -7.16
C TRP A 19 3.62 0.28 -6.64
N LYS A 20 4.78 0.92 -6.46
CA LYS A 20 4.86 2.29 -5.92
C LYS A 20 4.81 3.37 -7.01
N GLY A 21 4.14 3.11 -8.13
CA GLY A 21 4.06 4.00 -9.30
C GLY A 21 3.20 5.26 -9.11
N HIS A 22 2.96 5.67 -7.86
CA HIS A 22 2.16 6.85 -7.50
C HIS A 22 3.06 8.04 -7.19
N ASP A 23 2.43 9.22 -7.11
CA ASP A 23 3.09 10.47 -6.71
C ASP A 23 3.92 10.33 -5.43
N TRP A 24 5.07 11.02 -5.42
CA TRP A 24 6.09 10.76 -4.43
C TRP A 24 5.66 11.21 -3.01
N ASP A 25 4.98 12.36 -2.93
CA ASP A 25 4.48 12.89 -1.67
C ASP A 25 3.38 12.01 -1.09
N VAL A 26 2.62 11.31 -1.93
CA VAL A 26 1.61 10.36 -1.47
C VAL A 26 2.25 9.18 -0.77
N MET A 27 3.27 8.57 -1.38
CA MET A 27 3.96 7.43 -0.80
C MET A 27 4.72 7.80 0.48
N ASP A 28 5.36 8.97 0.52
CA ASP A 28 6.03 9.48 1.72
C ASP A 28 5.04 9.66 2.90
N ARG A 29 3.82 10.16 2.64
CA ARG A 29 2.78 10.22 3.68
C ARG A 29 2.32 8.86 4.17
N LEU A 30 2.21 7.86 3.29
CA LEU A 30 1.82 6.50 3.68
C LEU A 30 2.92 5.85 4.55
N HIS A 31 4.19 6.09 4.20
CA HIS A 31 5.33 5.63 4.99
C HIS A 31 5.40 6.32 6.36
N LYS A 32 5.24 7.64 6.41
CA LYS A 32 5.16 8.39 7.68
C LYS A 32 4.04 7.93 8.60
N LYS A 33 2.97 7.35 8.05
CA LYS A 33 1.86 6.74 8.81
C LYS A 33 2.14 5.29 9.24
N GLY A 34 3.27 4.70 8.86
CA GLY A 34 3.64 3.33 9.18
C GLY A 34 2.85 2.27 8.42
N TRP A 35 2.25 2.63 7.27
CA TRP A 35 1.42 1.69 6.49
C TRP A 35 2.21 0.96 5.39
N ILE A 36 3.34 1.53 5.00
CA ILE A 36 4.26 0.92 4.05
C ILE A 36 5.69 1.16 4.50
N ASP A 37 6.60 0.29 4.08
CA ASP A 37 8.04 0.46 4.29
C ASP A 37 8.58 1.65 3.48
N ASP A 38 9.84 2.05 3.71
CA ASP A 38 10.44 3.21 3.04
C ASP A 38 10.38 3.02 1.51
N PRO A 39 9.60 3.85 0.79
CA PRO A 39 9.47 3.72 -0.64
C PRO A 39 10.66 4.32 -1.40
N LYS A 40 11.66 4.90 -0.72
CA LYS A 40 12.90 5.42 -1.32
C LYS A 40 13.72 4.30 -1.95
N GLY A 41 14.22 4.56 -3.15
CA GLY A 41 15.15 3.67 -3.84
C GLY A 41 14.66 3.19 -5.21
N LYS A 42 15.45 2.29 -5.80
CA LYS A 42 15.31 1.84 -7.20
C LYS A 42 14.28 0.72 -7.39
N ALA A 43 13.80 0.10 -6.31
CA ALA A 43 12.77 -0.92 -6.39
C ALA A 43 11.51 -0.35 -7.02
N LYS A 44 10.77 -1.14 -7.80
CA LYS A 44 9.50 -0.71 -8.40
C LYS A 44 8.30 -0.94 -7.47
N SER A 45 8.49 -1.74 -6.43
CA SER A 45 7.46 -2.08 -5.44
C SER A 45 7.89 -1.69 -4.02
N VAL A 46 6.92 -1.44 -3.16
CA VAL A 46 7.07 -1.20 -1.72
C VAL A 46 6.36 -2.30 -0.94
N VAL A 47 6.86 -2.59 0.26
CA VAL A 47 6.27 -3.58 1.17
C VAL A 47 5.19 -2.91 2.02
N PHE A 48 4.06 -3.57 2.20
CA PHE A 48 3.08 -3.19 3.20
C PHE A 48 3.52 -3.62 4.59
N THR A 49 3.23 -2.79 5.59
CA THR A 49 3.16 -3.28 6.96
C THR A 49 1.85 -4.06 7.16
N GLU A 50 1.80 -4.93 8.16
CA GLU A 50 0.58 -5.69 8.47
C GLU A 50 -0.64 -4.78 8.67
N GLU A 51 -0.46 -3.70 9.45
CA GLU A 51 -1.46 -2.68 9.69
C GLU A 51 -1.87 -1.93 8.42
N GLY A 52 -0.89 -1.59 7.58
CA GLY A 52 -1.16 -0.91 6.32
C GLY A 52 -1.93 -1.77 5.32
N LEU A 53 -1.62 -3.06 5.25
CA LEU A 53 -2.35 -4.01 4.42
C LEU A 53 -3.80 -4.13 4.90
N LYS A 54 -4.02 -4.36 6.19
CA LYS A 54 -5.37 -4.47 6.77
C LYS A 54 -6.20 -3.21 6.49
N ARG A 55 -5.66 -2.03 6.78
CA ARG A 55 -6.34 -0.76 6.50
C ARG A 55 -6.60 -0.54 5.01
N SER A 56 -5.68 -0.95 4.14
CA SER A 56 -5.86 -0.80 2.70
C SER A 56 -7.08 -1.57 2.21
N GLN A 57 -7.29 -2.79 2.72
CA GLN A 57 -8.43 -3.64 2.39
C GLN A 57 -9.73 -3.08 3.00
N GLU A 58 -9.71 -2.64 4.27
CA GLU A 58 -10.89 -2.02 4.91
C GLU A 58 -11.36 -0.78 4.14
N LEU A 59 -10.43 0.12 3.81
CA LEU A 59 -10.74 1.31 3.03
C LEU A 59 -11.22 0.96 1.62
N PHE A 60 -10.69 -0.09 1.00
CA PHE A 60 -11.15 -0.54 -0.31
C PHE A 60 -12.61 -0.98 -0.24
N ARG A 61 -12.97 -1.83 0.72
CA ARG A 61 -14.35 -2.24 0.94
C ARG A 61 -15.28 -1.05 1.20
N LEU A 62 -14.90 -0.16 2.11
CA LEU A 62 -15.69 1.03 2.46
C LEU A 62 -15.94 2.00 1.29
N MET A 63 -15.06 2.03 0.28
CA MET A 63 -15.15 2.99 -0.82
C MET A 63 -15.69 2.38 -2.12
N PHE A 64 -15.59 1.06 -2.30
CA PHE A 64 -15.83 0.42 -3.60
C PHE A 64 -16.73 -0.82 -3.54
N GLU A 65 -17.01 -1.37 -2.35
CA GLU A 65 -18.07 -2.37 -2.23
C GLU A 65 -19.39 -1.64 -1.95
N GLU A 66 -20.35 -1.78 -2.86
CA GLU A 66 -21.76 -1.44 -2.60
C GLU A 66 -22.42 -2.56 -1.79
N GLU A 67 -23.44 -2.20 -1.01
CA GLU A 67 -24.23 -3.12 -0.16
C GLU A 67 -25.03 -4.15 -0.98
#